data_AF-A0A831QTJ7-F1
#
_entry.id   AF-A0A831QTJ7-F1
#
_cell.length_a   1.000
_cell.length_b   1.000
_cell.length_c   1.000
_cell.angle_alpha   90.00
_cell.angle_beta   90.00
_cell.angle_gamma   90.00
#
_symmetry.space_group_name_H-M   'P 1'
#
loop_
_entity.id
_entity.type
_entity.pdbx_description
1 polymer ?
#
loop_
_entity_poly.entity_id
_entity_poly.type
_entity_poly.pdbx_seq_one_letter_code
_entity_poly.pdbx_strand_id
1 'polypeptide(L)'
;MKTMEPLSEELKDNQYYVELLDALVEENDMQLKHRLQKADTYARFINEQAGLLMDETIEYIREREVAFPVASETVVAQWKERMFH
;
A
#
# COMPACT_ATOMS: atom_id res chain seq x y z
N MET A 1 8.53 0.74 23.82
CA MET A 1 8.80 -0.25 22.76
C MET A 1 7.71 -1.33 22.69
N LYS A 2 6.41 -0.98 22.57
CA LYS A 2 5.31 -1.95 22.36
C LYS A 2 4.71 -1.89 20.95
N THR A 3 5.10 -0.90 20.16
CA THR A 3 4.53 -0.61 18.85
C THR A 3 5.18 -1.39 17.71
N MET A 4 6.41 -1.88 17.86
CA MET A 4 7.15 -2.49 16.75
C MET A 4 6.81 -3.96 16.48
N GLU A 5 6.43 -4.74 17.50
CA GLU A 5 6.01 -6.14 17.35
C GLU A 5 4.73 -6.28 16.50
N PRO A 6 3.62 -5.57 16.80
CA PRO A 6 2.41 -5.62 15.97
C PRO A 6 2.64 -5.07 14.56
N LEU A 7 3.47 -4.03 14.39
CA LEU A 7 3.86 -3.55 13.06
C LEU A 7 4.54 -4.65 12.22
N SER A 8 5.37 -5.51 12.83
CA SER A 8 6.08 -6.55 12.09
C SER A 8 5.15 -7.66 11.56
N GLU A 9 4.05 -7.94 12.26
CA GLU A 9 3.04 -8.90 11.80
C GLU A 9 2.15 -8.29 10.71
N GLU A 10 1.79 -7.02 10.85
CA GLU A 10 0.95 -6.30 9.88
C GLU A 10 1.72 -5.96 8.59
N LEU A 11 3.04 -5.77 8.68
CA LEU A 11 3.92 -5.43 7.55
C LEU A 11 4.68 -6.64 6.98
N LYS A 12 4.30 -7.87 7.37
CA LYS A 12 5.03 -9.08 6.98
C LYS A 12 5.13 -9.15 5.45
N ASP A 13 6.35 -9.01 4.93
CA ASP A 13 6.75 -9.11 3.52
C ASP A 13 5.92 -8.26 2.53
N ASN A 14 5.48 -7.05 2.90
CA ASN A 14 4.64 -6.17 2.06
C ASN A 14 3.28 -6.77 1.63
N GLN A 15 2.96 -8.00 2.05
CA GLN A 15 1.85 -8.78 1.51
C GLN A 15 0.50 -8.08 1.73
N TYR A 16 0.33 -7.45 2.90
CA TYR A 16 -0.85 -6.63 3.21
C TYR A 16 -1.12 -5.57 2.15
N TYR A 17 -0.10 -4.78 1.79
CA TYR A 17 -0.26 -3.73 0.79
C TYR A 17 -0.38 -4.29 -0.62
N VAL A 18 0.29 -5.40 -0.94
CA VAL A 18 0.13 -6.07 -2.24
C VAL A 18 -1.32 -6.46 -2.49
N GLU A 19 -1.96 -7.11 -1.52
CA GLU A 19 -3.36 -7.56 -1.64
C GLU A 19 -4.33 -6.37 -1.69
N LEU A 20 -4.12 -5.37 -0.83
CA LEU A 20 -4.95 -4.18 -0.79
C LEU A 20 -4.88 -3.40 -2.11
N LEU A 21 -3.68 -3.20 -2.64
CA LEU A 21 -3.47 -2.48 -3.89
C LEU A 21 -4.07 -3.22 -5.09
N ASP A 22 -3.94 -4.55 -5.15
CA ASP A 22 -4.55 -5.32 -6.24
C ASP A 22 -6.07 -5.16 -6.27
N ALA A 23 -6.72 -5.20 -5.10
CA ALA A 23 -8.15 -4.98 -4.96
C ALA A 23 -8.56 -3.55 -5.33
N LEU A 24 -7.81 -2.55 -4.88
CA LEU A 24 -8.10 -1.15 -5.19
C LEU A 24 -7.97 -0.84 -6.68
N VAL A 25 -6.94 -1.36 -7.35
CA VAL A 25 -6.81 -1.20 -8.81
C VAL A 25 -7.95 -1.90 -9.54
N GLU A 26 -8.33 -3.11 -9.12
CA GLU A 26 -9.43 -3.84 -9.75
C GLU A 26 -10.78 -3.12 -9.60
N GLU A 27 -11.05 -2.52 -8.44
CA GLU A 27 -12.27 -1.77 -8.16
C GLU A 27 -12.33 -0.43 -8.92
N ASN A 28 -11.21 0.29 -9.01
CA ASN A 28 -11.20 1.69 -9.46
C ASN A 28 -10.72 1.88 -10.91
N ASP A 29 -9.78 1.05 -11.40
CA ASP A 29 -9.28 1.13 -12.78
C ASP A 29 -8.84 -0.24 -13.33
N MET A 30 -9.83 -1.06 -13.68
CA MET A 30 -9.60 -2.36 -14.32
C MET A 30 -8.86 -2.22 -15.67
N GLN A 31 -8.96 -1.08 -16.36
CA GLN A 31 -8.21 -0.86 -17.60
C GLN A 31 -6.71 -0.69 -17.33
N LEU A 32 -6.32 -0.01 -16.25
CA LEU A 32 -4.94 0.05 -15.78
C LEU A 32 -4.40 -1.36 -15.50
N LYS A 33 -5.14 -2.19 -14.76
CA LYS A 33 -4.77 -3.59 -14.49
C LYS A 33 -4.49 -4.33 -15.80
N HIS A 34 -5.42 -4.30 -16.75
CA HIS A 34 -5.26 -4.97 -18.03
C HIS A 34 -4.09 -4.43 -18.87
N ARG A 35 -3.88 -3.11 -18.91
CA ARG A 35 -2.75 -2.50 -19.64
C ARG A 35 -1.41 -2.95 -19.08
N LEU A 36 -1.26 -2.93 -17.76
CA LEU A 36 -0.03 -3.34 -17.09
C LEU A 36 0.20 -4.85 -17.17
N GLN A 37 -0.85 -5.66 -17.12
CA GLN A 37 -0.75 -7.11 -17.30
C GLN A 37 -0.33 -7.46 -18.73
N LYS A 38 -0.86 -6.77 -19.74
CA LYS A 38 -0.44 -6.96 -21.14
C LYS A 38 1.04 -6.63 -21.37
N ALA A 39 1.61 -5.75 -20.55
CA ALA A 39 3.02 -5.40 -20.59
C ALA A 39 3.89 -6.29 -19.66
N ASP A 40 3.30 -7.27 -18.97
CA ASP A 40 3.96 -8.10 -17.95
C ASP A 40 4.59 -7.27 -16.80
N THR A 41 4.10 -6.05 -16.56
CA THR A 41 4.65 -5.14 -15.54
C THR A 41 3.76 -4.99 -14.31
N TYR A 42 2.57 -5.58 -14.31
CA TYR A 42 1.60 -5.38 -13.23
C TYR A 42 2.10 -5.86 -11.87
N ALA A 43 2.68 -7.07 -11.81
CA ALA A 43 3.22 -7.61 -10.57
C ALA A 43 4.33 -6.72 -10.00
N ARG A 44 5.22 -6.21 -10.86
CA ARG A 44 6.27 -5.26 -10.46
C ARG A 44 5.67 -3.96 -9.94
N PHE A 45 4.70 -3.39 -10.66
CA PHE A 45 4.01 -2.17 -10.25
C PHE A 45 3.39 -2.32 -8.85
N ILE A 46 2.62 -3.38 -8.59
CA ILE A 46 2.00 -3.60 -7.28
C ILE A 46 3.05 -3.76 -6.17
N ASN A 47 4.13 -4.50 -6.41
CA ASN A 47 5.19 -4.68 -5.40
C ASN A 47 5.93 -3.37 -5.10
N GLU A 48 6.22 -2.56 -6.12
CA GLU A 48 6.85 -1.24 -5.94
C GLU A 48 5.94 -0.30 -5.15
N GLN A 49 4.66 -0.23 -5.50
CA GLN A 49 3.69 0.60 -4.77
C GLN A 49 3.47 0.11 -3.33
N ALA A 50 3.48 -1.21 -3.10
CA ALA A 50 3.34 -1.79 -1.77
C ALA A 50 4.54 -1.43 -0.87
N GLY A 51 5.76 -1.47 -1.41
CA GLY A 51 6.96 -1.04 -0.68
C GLY A 51 6.91 0.44 -0.31
N LEU A 52 6.49 1.30 -1.26
CA LEU A 52 6.33 2.74 -1.01
C LEU A 52 5.29 3.01 0.09
N LEU A 53 4.14 2.35 0.04
CA LEU A 53 3.11 2.50 1.08
C LEU A 53 3.61 2.02 2.45
N MET A 54 4.37 0.93 2.50
CA MET A 54 4.98 0.48 3.76
C MET A 54 5.93 1.53 4.33
N ASP A 55 6.82 2.07 3.51
CA ASP A 55 7.77 3.11 3.94
C ASP A 55 7.04 4.38 4.41
N GLU A 56 6.06 4.87 3.63
CA GLU A 56 5.23 6.03 3.98
C GLU A 56 4.46 5.77 5.30
N THR A 57 3.95 4.56 5.52
CA THR A 57 3.24 4.18 6.74
C THR A 57 4.14 4.20 7.96
N ILE A 58 5.33 3.61 7.85
CA ILE A 58 6.32 3.58 8.93
C ILE A 58 6.74 5.01 9.29
N GLU A 59 6.99 5.85 8.29
CA GLU A 59 7.31 7.26 8.49
C GLU A 59 6.17 7.99 9.20
N TYR A 60 4.93 7.83 8.73
CA TYR A 60 3.76 8.46 9.32
C TYR A 60 3.55 8.05 10.80
N ILE A 61 3.75 6.78 11.12
CA ILE A 61 3.68 6.27 12.50
C ILE A 61 4.75 6.91 13.38
N ARG A 62 5.98 7.04 12.87
CA ARG A 62 7.10 7.65 13.61
C ARG A 62 6.87 9.15 13.85
N GLU A 63 6.36 9.87 12.86
CA GLU A 63 6.15 11.31 12.96
C GLU A 63 4.93 11.70 13.80
N ARG A 64 3.87 10.90 13.74
CA ARG A 64 2.58 11.23 14.35
C ARG A 64 2.27 10.44 15.62
N GLU A 65 3.11 9.44 15.95
CA GLU A 65 2.92 8.50 17.06
C GLU A 65 1.53 7.82 17.07
N VAL A 66 0.99 7.54 15.88
CA VAL A 66 -0.31 6.89 15.70
C VAL A 66 -0.18 5.38 15.52
N ALA A 67 -1.29 4.66 15.69
CA ALA A 67 -1.36 3.23 15.40
C ALA A 67 -1.33 2.95 13.89
N PHE A 68 -0.86 1.76 13.52
CA PHE A 68 -0.76 1.32 12.12
C PHE A 68 -2.06 1.46 11.32
N PRO A 69 -3.25 1.04 11.80
CA PRO A 69 -4.48 1.17 11.01
C PRO A 69 -4.78 2.61 10.59
N VAL A 70 -4.52 3.58 11.47
CA VAL A 70 -4.74 5.01 11.21
C VAL A 70 -3.74 5.54 10.18
N ALA A 71 -2.46 5.15 10.31
CA ALA A 71 -1.44 5.55 9.36
C ALA A 71 -1.68 4.93 7.97
N SER A 72 -1.95 3.62 7.92
CA SER A 72 -2.27 2.87 6.72
C SER A 72 -3.46 3.48 5.97
N GLU A 73 -4.58 3.71 6.66
CA GLU A 73 -5.76 4.34 6.05
C GLU A 73 -5.41 5.70 5.43
N THR A 74 -4.61 6.51 6.13
CA THR A 74 -4.21 7.83 5.65
C THR A 74 -3.36 7.75 4.39
N VAL A 75 -2.30 6.93 4.38
CA VAL A 75 -1.39 6.82 3.22
C VAL A 75 -2.08 6.14 2.03
N VAL A 76 -2.96 5.17 2.28
CA VAL A 76 -3.75 4.50 1.23
C VAL A 76 -4.72 5.49 0.60
N ALA A 77 -5.39 6.33 1.38
CA ALA A 77 -6.27 7.36 0.85
C ALA A 77 -5.52 8.35 -0.06
N GLN A 78 -4.34 8.80 0.36
CA GLN A 78 -3.47 9.68 -0.44
C GLN A 78 -2.99 8.98 -1.72
N TRP A 79 -2.61 7.71 -1.63
CA TRP A 79 -2.24 6.92 -2.81
C TRP A 79 -3.41 6.77 -3.79
N LYS A 80 -4.61 6.46 -3.29
CA LYS A 80 -5.82 6.32 -4.10
C LYS A 80 -6.14 7.61 -4.86
N GLU A 81 -6.01 8.76 -4.19
CA GLU A 81 -6.18 10.07 -4.80
C GLU A 81 -5.12 10.32 -5.90
N ARG A 82 -3.84 10.05 -5.63
CA ARG A 82 -2.77 10.20 -6.64
C ARG A 82 -2.96 9.32 -7.88
N MET A 83 -3.59 8.16 -7.74
CA MET A 83 -3.66 7.15 -8.79
C MET A 83 -4.90 7.24 -9.67
N PHE A 84 -6.04 7.64 -9.11
CA PHE A 84 -7.33 7.56 -9.79
C PHE A 84 -8.09 8.89 -9.92
N HIS A 85 -7.51 10.00 -9.41
CA HIS A 85 -8.02 11.36 -9.62
C HIS A 85 -7.04 12.21 -10.45
#